data_AF-A0A9D9HJZ5-F1
#
_entry.id   AF-A0A9D9HJZ5-F1
#
_cell.length_a   1.000
_cell.length_b   1.000
_cell.length_c   1.000
_cell.angle_alpha   90.00
_cell.angle_beta   90.00
_cell.angle_gamma   90.00
#
_symmetry.space_group_name_H-M   'P 1'
#
loop_
_entity.id
_entity.type
_entity.pdbx_description
1 polymer ?
#
loop_
_entity_poly.entity_id
_entity_poly.type
_entity_poly.pdbx_seq_one_letter_code
_entity_poly.pdbx_strand_id
1 'polypeptide(L)'
;MAYIDCVVDTNPMANEISKVSRTVTGTTAAVVAMRAAVIKAENEGAEHVCQNVNKGFYTLIRSQISQKIAKLRSEVDSHIMKLNQHRKQLLAIKGRMEKDYAMISSRYYKIFSSLNKLLDQRIYELDRPAIDFAVRDVNTFANRTRHLSATIPVSQQESVSVSQKILASNIKYRGVRLIESMTNFLNDVEDQRVLTDRILLSSSQEEPEAAFVIPVVIAESSSDKFGNRQENIYVNTSCIGKPVQNMITNVIGNAGFEWQTPSEADADVNNEFFRYLSDSDIPQRVKDMMASMFRENNYQTIKSVQL
;
A
#
# COMPACT_ATOMS: atom_id res chain seq x y z
N MET A 1 -8.89 150.35 32.47
CA MET A 1 -8.51 148.93 32.31
C MET A 1 -8.07 148.77 30.87
N ALA A 2 -6.79 148.48 30.63
CA ALA A 2 -6.30 148.27 29.27
C ALA A 2 -6.71 146.87 28.81
N TYR A 3 -7.53 146.80 27.76
CA TYR A 3 -7.85 145.56 27.06
C TYR A 3 -6.71 145.30 26.08
N ILE A 4 -5.90 144.29 26.35
CA ILE A 4 -4.81 143.88 25.44
C ILE A 4 -5.40 142.80 24.56
N ASP A 5 -5.72 143.16 23.32
CA ASP A 5 -6.17 142.24 22.29
C ASP A 5 -4.94 141.48 21.77
N CYS A 6 -4.77 140.23 22.20
CA CYS A 6 -3.67 139.39 21.73
C CYS A 6 -4.12 138.64 20.48
N VAL A 7 -3.73 139.15 19.30
CA VAL A 7 -3.84 138.40 18.05
C VAL A 7 -2.76 137.31 18.08
N VAL A 8 -3.17 136.10 18.44
CA VAL A 8 -2.29 134.93 18.46
C VAL A 8 -2.14 134.43 17.03
N ASP A 9 -0.94 134.57 16.46
CA ASP A 9 -0.62 134.05 15.14
C ASP A 9 -0.61 132.51 15.18
N THR A 10 -1.62 131.88 14.56
CA THR A 10 -1.75 130.42 14.48
C THR A 10 -1.01 129.80 13.30
N ASN A 11 -0.44 130.60 12.40
CA ASN A 11 0.35 130.12 11.25
C ASN A 11 1.55 129.24 11.63
N PRO A 12 2.35 129.56 12.67
CA PRO A 12 3.43 128.67 13.10
C PRO A 12 2.91 127.29 13.56
N MET A 13 1.76 127.23 14.23
CA MET A 13 1.14 125.96 14.65
C MET A 13 0.58 125.18 13.46
N ALA A 14 -0.08 125.84 12.51
CA ALA A 14 -0.59 125.20 11.29
C ALA A 14 0.54 124.61 10.41
N ASN A 15 1.67 125.29 10.32
CA ASN A 15 2.85 124.81 9.60
C ASN A 15 3.44 123.55 10.26
N GLU A 16 3.54 123.50 11.59
CA GLU A 16 4.01 122.31 12.30
C GLU A 16 3.02 121.14 12.21
N ILE A 17 1.70 121.39 12.28
CA ILE A 17 0.68 120.36 12.04
C ILE A 17 0.78 119.80 10.61
N SER A 18 1.06 120.65 9.62
CA SER A 18 1.25 120.20 8.23
C SER A 18 2.50 119.34 8.05
N LYS A 19 3.60 119.66 8.76
CA LYS A 19 4.81 118.84 8.80
C LYS A 19 4.54 117.49 9.46
N VAL A 20 3.85 117.47 10.60
CA VAL A 20 3.46 116.24 11.30
C VAL A 20 2.54 115.38 10.42
N SER A 21 1.59 115.97 9.72
CA SER A 21 0.72 115.23 8.78
C SER A 21 1.52 114.60 7.63
N ARG A 22 2.51 115.31 7.07
CA ARG A 22 3.42 114.78 6.03
C ARG A 22 4.34 113.67 6.55
N THR A 23 4.89 113.80 7.75
CA THR A 23 5.66 112.71 8.35
C THR A 23 4.77 111.52 8.67
N VAL A 24 3.59 111.70 9.23
CA VAL A 24 2.64 110.60 9.52
C VAL A 24 2.19 109.89 8.23
N THR A 25 1.89 110.62 7.16
CA THR A 25 1.52 110.03 5.86
C THR A 25 2.71 109.30 5.21
N GLY A 26 3.92 109.87 5.27
CA GLY A 26 5.14 109.19 4.80
C GLY A 26 5.46 107.92 5.61
N THR A 27 5.26 107.97 6.92
CA THR A 27 5.43 106.80 7.81
C THR A 27 4.35 105.75 7.52
N THR A 28 3.11 106.16 7.26
CA THR A 28 2.02 105.25 6.89
C THR A 28 2.30 104.58 5.54
N ALA A 29 2.78 105.31 4.54
CA ALA A 29 3.18 104.75 3.25
C ALA A 29 4.35 103.77 3.40
N ALA A 30 5.35 104.09 4.23
CA ALA A 30 6.46 103.19 4.53
C ALA A 30 5.98 101.91 5.24
N VAL A 31 5.03 102.01 6.18
CA VAL A 31 4.44 100.85 6.86
C VAL A 31 3.61 100.00 5.90
N VAL A 32 2.82 100.61 5.02
CA VAL A 32 2.05 99.87 3.99
C VAL A 32 3.00 99.19 3.01
N ALA A 33 4.06 99.85 2.57
CA ALA A 33 5.09 99.26 1.70
C ALA A 33 5.83 98.12 2.40
N MET A 34 6.18 98.28 3.68
CA MET A 34 6.80 97.22 4.49
C MET A 34 5.85 96.03 4.63
N ARG A 35 4.56 96.25 4.93
CA ARG A 35 3.57 95.17 5.02
C ARG A 35 3.41 94.44 3.70
N ALA A 36 3.34 95.17 2.58
CA ALA A 36 3.28 94.57 1.26
C ALA A 36 4.55 93.75 0.94
N ALA A 37 5.73 94.26 1.32
CA ALA A 37 6.99 93.54 1.17
C ALA A 37 7.07 92.29 2.05
N VAL A 38 6.58 92.35 3.29
CA VAL A 38 6.50 91.19 4.20
C VAL A 38 5.54 90.14 3.66
N ILE A 39 4.34 90.53 3.22
CA ILE A 39 3.36 89.61 2.62
C ILE A 39 3.94 88.96 1.36
N LYS A 40 4.65 89.72 0.53
CA LYS A 40 5.33 89.18 -0.65
C LYS A 40 6.42 88.18 -0.27
N ALA A 41 7.25 88.50 0.72
CA ALA A 41 8.28 87.59 1.22
C ALA A 41 7.69 86.33 1.88
N GLU A 42 6.57 86.44 2.59
CA GLU A 42 5.83 85.30 3.15
C GLU A 42 5.28 84.40 2.06
N ASN A 43 4.68 84.97 1.01
CA ASN A 43 4.16 84.20 -0.13
C ASN A 43 5.30 83.49 -0.90
N GLU A 44 6.42 84.17 -1.17
CA GLU A 44 7.58 83.56 -1.81
C GLU A 44 8.20 82.46 -0.92
N GLY A 45 8.26 82.68 0.39
CA GLY A 45 8.70 81.68 1.36
C GLY A 45 7.77 80.46 1.40
N ALA A 46 6.45 80.67 1.42
CA ALA A 46 5.46 79.61 1.41
C ALA A 46 5.49 78.79 0.11
N GLU A 47 5.59 79.47 -1.04
CA GLU A 47 5.72 78.82 -2.35
C GLU A 47 6.99 77.96 -2.41
N HIS A 48 8.12 78.49 -1.93
CA HIS A 48 9.39 77.75 -1.86
C HIS A 48 9.31 76.53 -0.94
N VAL A 49 8.65 76.65 0.22
CA VAL A 49 8.42 75.52 1.12
C VAL A 49 7.52 74.48 0.46
N CYS A 50 6.39 74.89 -0.13
CA CYS A 50 5.47 73.99 -0.83
C CYS A 50 6.14 73.24 -1.98
N GLN A 51 6.93 73.93 -2.80
CA GLN A 51 7.67 73.31 -3.91
C GLN A 51 8.71 72.31 -3.41
N ASN A 52 9.45 72.64 -2.35
CA ASN A 52 10.43 71.72 -1.76
C ASN A 52 9.78 70.50 -1.10
N VAL A 53 8.65 70.68 -0.42
CA VAL A 53 7.87 69.59 0.17
C VAL A 53 7.35 68.66 -0.93
N ASN A 54 6.75 69.21 -1.99
CA ASN A 54 6.28 68.42 -3.14
C ASN A 54 7.44 67.64 -3.78
N LYS A 55 8.57 68.31 -4.06
CA LYS A 55 9.75 67.68 -4.67
C LYS A 55 10.33 66.57 -3.78
N GLY A 56 10.40 66.80 -2.47
CA GLY A 56 10.84 65.82 -1.48
C GLY A 56 9.91 64.62 -1.44
N PHE A 57 8.60 64.85 -1.39
CA PHE A 57 7.58 63.79 -1.41
C PHE A 57 7.67 62.96 -2.69
N TYR A 58 7.70 63.59 -3.87
CA TYR A 58 7.82 62.88 -5.15
C TYR A 58 9.10 62.04 -5.22
N THR A 59 10.21 62.56 -4.72
CA THR A 59 11.50 61.86 -4.71
C THR A 59 11.46 60.66 -3.77
N LEU A 60 10.86 60.82 -2.59
CA LEU A 60 10.68 59.75 -1.61
C LEU A 60 9.77 58.64 -2.17
N ILE A 61 8.62 58.98 -2.74
CA ILE A 61 7.71 58.02 -3.35
C ILE A 61 8.39 57.27 -4.50
N ARG A 62 9.11 57.98 -5.37
CA ARG A 62 9.86 57.35 -6.48
C ARG A 62 10.94 56.40 -5.96
N SER A 63 11.63 56.78 -4.89
CA SER A 63 12.63 55.92 -4.24
C SER A 63 11.99 54.66 -3.65
N GLN A 64 10.89 54.79 -2.90
CA GLN A 64 10.17 53.66 -2.33
C GLN A 64 9.61 52.70 -3.39
N ILE A 65 9.04 53.24 -4.47
CA ILE A 65 8.57 52.43 -5.61
C ILE A 65 9.75 51.68 -6.24
N SER A 66 10.88 52.36 -6.46
CA SER A 66 12.07 51.73 -7.03
C SER A 66 12.63 50.61 -6.12
N GLN A 67 12.63 50.80 -4.81
CA GLN A 67 13.04 49.78 -3.84
C GLN A 67 12.09 48.57 -3.85
N LYS A 68 10.77 48.79 -3.91
CA LYS A 68 9.79 47.70 -4.04
C LYS A 68 9.97 46.93 -5.34
N ILE A 69 10.20 47.62 -6.46
CA ILE A 69 10.47 46.98 -7.76
C ILE A 69 11.75 46.14 -7.70
N ALA A 70 12.81 46.68 -7.10
CA ALA A 70 14.08 45.95 -6.95
C ALA A 70 13.91 44.69 -6.10
N LYS A 71 13.16 44.77 -5.00
CA LYS A 71 12.84 43.62 -4.15
C LYS A 71 12.07 42.54 -4.92
N LEU A 72 11.00 42.93 -5.61
CA LEU A 72 10.18 41.99 -6.40
C LEU A 72 10.99 41.34 -7.51
N ARG A 73 11.86 42.09 -8.20
CA ARG A 73 12.77 41.53 -9.22
C ARG A 73 13.71 40.49 -8.62
N SER A 74 14.32 40.79 -7.47
CA SER A 74 15.19 39.85 -6.78
C SER A 74 14.46 38.57 -6.35
N GLU A 75 13.22 38.68 -5.86
CA GLU A 75 12.40 37.53 -5.53
C GLU A 75 12.11 36.68 -6.78
N VAL A 76 11.71 37.31 -7.89
CA VAL A 76 11.48 36.63 -9.18
C VAL A 76 12.73 35.90 -9.65
N ASP A 77 13.90 36.55 -9.63
CA ASP A 77 15.17 35.94 -10.04
C ASP A 77 15.51 34.72 -9.17
N SER A 78 15.26 34.81 -7.86
CA SER A 78 15.46 33.68 -6.94
C SER A 78 14.53 32.50 -7.26
N HIS A 79 13.29 32.77 -7.63
CA HIS A 79 12.33 31.74 -8.01
C HIS A 79 12.68 31.10 -9.35
N ILE A 80 13.14 31.89 -10.33
CA ILE A 80 13.65 31.39 -11.62
C ILE A 80 14.87 30.49 -11.41
N MET A 81 15.77 30.86 -10.50
CA MET A 81 16.93 30.03 -10.15
C MET A 81 16.50 28.68 -9.54
N LYS A 82 15.56 28.69 -8.60
CA LYS A 82 14.98 27.47 -8.00
C LYS A 82 14.31 26.59 -9.06
N LEU A 83 13.51 27.17 -9.95
CA LEU A 83 12.87 26.44 -11.06
C LEU A 83 13.90 25.78 -11.98
N ASN A 84 14.98 26.49 -12.31
CA ASN A 84 16.06 25.92 -13.12
C ASN A 84 16.80 24.79 -12.41
N GLN A 85 16.99 24.88 -11.09
CA GLN A 85 17.57 23.81 -10.30
C GLN A 85 16.67 22.58 -10.27
N HIS A 86 15.36 22.75 -10.03
CA HIS A 86 14.40 21.66 -10.08
C HIS A 86 14.31 21.02 -11.46
N ARG A 87 14.33 21.83 -12.54
CA ARG A 87 14.40 21.32 -13.92
C ARG A 87 15.62 20.41 -14.13
N LYS A 88 16.80 20.82 -13.66
CA LYS A 88 18.02 19.99 -13.75
C LYS A 88 17.89 18.68 -12.96
N GLN A 89 17.31 18.74 -11.76
CA GLN A 89 17.06 17.55 -10.93
C GLN A 89 16.09 16.58 -11.62
N LEU A 90 14.99 17.08 -12.18
CA LEU A 90 14.02 16.26 -12.91
C LEU A 90 14.64 15.59 -14.14
N LEU A 91 15.46 16.31 -14.90
CA LEU A 91 16.18 15.73 -16.04
C LEU A 91 17.17 14.63 -15.60
N ALA A 92 17.86 14.83 -14.47
CA ALA A 92 18.74 13.79 -13.92
C ALA A 92 17.96 12.55 -13.45
N ILE A 93 16.79 12.74 -12.81
CA ILE A 93 15.90 11.64 -12.42
C ILE A 93 15.41 10.89 -13.66
N LYS A 94 14.92 11.61 -14.67
CA LYS A 94 14.48 11.02 -15.94
C LYS A 94 15.59 10.16 -16.56
N GLY A 95 16.81 10.69 -16.64
CA GLY A 95 17.96 9.96 -17.19
C GLY A 95 18.34 8.72 -16.37
N ARG A 96 18.12 8.71 -15.05
CA ARG A 96 18.26 7.49 -14.24
C ARG A 96 17.17 6.49 -14.54
N MET A 97 15.91 6.91 -14.56
CA MET A 97 14.76 6.06 -14.88
C MET A 97 14.89 5.41 -16.26
N GLU A 98 15.35 6.14 -17.27
CA GLU A 98 15.59 5.59 -18.62
C GLU A 98 16.66 4.49 -18.61
N LYS A 99 17.76 4.69 -17.86
CA LYS A 99 18.82 3.68 -17.73
C LYS A 99 18.33 2.45 -16.98
N ASP A 100 17.60 2.65 -15.88
CA ASP A 100 17.04 1.56 -15.09
C ASP A 100 16.05 0.75 -15.91
N TYR A 101 15.18 1.42 -16.67
CA TYR A 101 14.26 0.76 -17.60
C TYR A 101 15.00 -0.05 -18.67
N ALA A 102 16.04 0.50 -19.29
CA ALA A 102 16.84 -0.21 -20.27
C ALA A 102 17.56 -1.43 -19.66
N MET A 103 18.10 -1.28 -18.45
CA MET A 103 18.76 -2.38 -17.72
C MET A 103 17.77 -3.49 -17.39
N ILE A 104 16.61 -3.15 -16.82
CA ILE A 104 15.58 -4.10 -16.39
C ILE A 104 15.00 -4.82 -17.62
N SER A 105 14.64 -4.10 -18.67
CA SER A 105 14.12 -4.70 -19.90
C SER A 105 15.14 -5.65 -20.55
N SER A 106 16.42 -5.26 -20.61
CA SER A 106 17.49 -6.13 -21.12
C SER A 106 17.64 -7.40 -20.28
N ARG A 107 17.53 -7.29 -18.95
CA ARG A 107 17.58 -8.45 -18.05
C ARG A 107 16.41 -9.40 -18.31
N TYR A 108 15.19 -8.88 -18.39
CA TYR A 108 14.01 -9.70 -18.68
C TYR A 108 14.11 -10.36 -20.06
N TYR A 109 14.55 -9.61 -21.07
CA TYR A 109 14.75 -10.16 -22.41
C TYR A 109 15.74 -11.34 -22.40
N LYS A 110 16.84 -11.24 -21.64
CA LYS A 110 17.80 -12.35 -21.47
C LYS A 110 17.20 -13.55 -20.76
N ILE A 111 16.40 -13.33 -19.72
CA ILE A 111 15.72 -14.41 -18.99
C ILE A 111 14.74 -15.15 -19.92
N PHE A 112 13.88 -14.42 -20.63
CA PHE A 112 12.89 -15.03 -21.53
C PHE A 112 13.55 -15.74 -22.71
N SER A 113 14.57 -15.15 -23.32
CA SER A 113 15.31 -15.82 -24.41
C SER A 113 16.05 -17.06 -23.93
N SER A 114 16.65 -17.03 -22.72
CA SER A 114 17.26 -18.21 -22.11
C SER A 114 16.22 -19.29 -21.80
N LEU A 115 15.06 -18.91 -21.28
CA LEU A 115 13.98 -19.85 -20.97
C LEU A 115 13.46 -20.52 -22.23
N ASN A 116 13.22 -19.76 -23.30
CA ASN A 116 12.80 -20.30 -24.59
C ASN A 116 13.82 -21.31 -25.12
N LYS A 117 15.12 -20.97 -25.06
CA LYS A 117 16.17 -21.89 -25.50
C LYS A 117 16.22 -23.19 -24.69
N LEU A 118 16.05 -23.10 -23.37
CA LEU A 118 15.98 -24.29 -22.51
C LEU A 118 14.75 -25.13 -22.80
N LEU A 119 13.62 -24.48 -23.09
CA LEU A 119 12.38 -25.16 -23.45
C LEU A 119 12.51 -25.89 -24.79
N ASP A 120 13.10 -25.26 -25.80
CA ASP A 120 13.41 -25.91 -27.09
C ASP A 120 14.32 -27.13 -26.91
N GLN A 121 15.36 -27.00 -26.07
CA GLN A 121 16.26 -28.12 -25.74
C GLN A 121 15.52 -29.25 -25.02
N ARG A 122 14.63 -28.92 -24.07
CA ARG A 122 13.84 -29.91 -23.33
C ARG A 122 12.88 -30.66 -24.25
N ILE A 123 12.20 -29.96 -25.16
CA ILE A 123 11.33 -30.59 -26.18
C ILE A 123 12.16 -31.56 -27.02
N TYR A 124 13.32 -31.11 -27.51
CA TYR A 124 14.20 -31.97 -28.29
C TYR A 124 14.65 -33.21 -27.51
N GLU A 125 15.00 -33.09 -26.23
CA GLU A 125 15.38 -34.24 -25.39
C GLU A 125 14.22 -35.21 -25.15
N LEU A 126 12.99 -34.71 -25.01
CA LEU A 126 11.79 -35.55 -24.88
C LEU A 126 11.49 -36.32 -26.17
N ASP A 127 11.67 -35.69 -27.32
CA ASP A 127 11.42 -36.31 -28.63
C ASP A 127 12.56 -37.24 -29.08
N ARG A 128 13.76 -37.06 -28.51
CA ARG A 128 14.97 -37.79 -28.92
C ARG A 128 14.80 -39.32 -28.90
N PRO A 129 14.24 -39.98 -27.87
CA PRO A 129 14.05 -41.43 -27.86
C PRO A 129 13.09 -41.91 -28.95
N ALA A 130 12.05 -41.14 -29.27
CA ALA A 130 11.11 -41.47 -30.33
C ALA A 130 11.79 -41.40 -31.72
N ILE A 131 12.60 -40.36 -31.94
CA ILE A 131 13.40 -40.21 -33.15
C ILE A 131 14.45 -41.33 -33.25
N ASP A 132 15.19 -41.61 -32.18
CA ASP A 132 16.21 -42.66 -32.16
C ASP A 132 15.58 -44.05 -32.41
N PHE A 133 14.41 -44.34 -31.84
CA PHE A 133 13.66 -45.58 -32.13
C PHE A 133 13.24 -45.66 -33.60
N ALA A 134 12.62 -44.60 -34.13
CA ALA A 134 12.16 -44.57 -35.52
C ALA A 134 13.31 -44.70 -36.53
N VAL A 135 14.45 -44.08 -36.25
CA VAL A 135 15.58 -44.05 -37.19
C VAL A 135 16.52 -45.24 -37.02
N ARG A 136 16.85 -45.65 -35.79
CA ARG A 136 17.82 -46.75 -35.58
C ARG A 136 17.14 -48.11 -35.46
N ASP A 137 16.15 -48.21 -34.58
CA ASP A 137 15.60 -49.51 -34.22
C ASP A 137 14.70 -50.04 -35.33
N VAL A 138 13.78 -49.23 -35.86
CA VAL A 138 12.91 -49.67 -36.97
C VAL A 138 13.73 -50.08 -38.19
N ASN A 139 14.77 -49.31 -38.57
CA ASN A 139 15.62 -49.65 -39.71
C ASN A 139 16.47 -50.90 -39.47
N THR A 140 17.03 -51.08 -38.26
CA THR A 140 17.78 -52.31 -37.93
C THR A 140 16.88 -53.54 -37.84
N PHE A 141 15.68 -53.42 -37.25
CA PHE A 141 14.68 -54.49 -37.24
C PHE A 141 14.21 -54.84 -38.65
N ALA A 142 13.91 -53.86 -39.50
CA ALA A 142 13.52 -54.09 -40.89
C ALA A 142 14.61 -54.83 -41.67
N ASN A 143 15.87 -54.43 -41.51
CA ASN A 143 17.00 -55.08 -42.17
C ASN A 143 17.22 -56.51 -41.65
N ARG A 144 17.20 -56.74 -40.33
CA ARG A 144 17.31 -58.08 -39.74
C ARG A 144 16.16 -59.00 -40.16
N THR A 145 14.94 -58.48 -40.22
CA THR A 145 13.74 -59.23 -40.64
C THR A 145 13.83 -59.65 -42.11
N ARG A 146 14.33 -58.78 -43.00
CA ARG A 146 14.60 -59.12 -44.40
C ARG A 146 15.64 -60.25 -44.52
N HIS A 147 16.73 -60.20 -43.75
CA HIS A 147 17.77 -61.23 -43.79
C HIS A 147 17.31 -62.59 -43.21
N LEU A 148 16.46 -62.58 -42.18
CA LEU A 148 15.88 -63.81 -41.62
C LEU A 148 14.86 -64.45 -42.57
N SER A 149 14.05 -63.66 -43.29
CA SER A 149 13.11 -64.19 -44.29
C SER A 149 13.82 -64.75 -45.53
N ALA A 150 15.00 -64.22 -45.88
CA ALA A 150 15.79 -64.69 -47.02
C ALA A 150 16.56 -66.00 -46.76
N THR A 151 16.64 -66.47 -45.51
CA THR A 151 17.40 -67.68 -45.15
C THR A 151 16.45 -68.83 -44.80
N ILE A 152 15.65 -69.28 -45.76
CA ILE A 152 15.01 -70.60 -45.69
C ILE A 152 15.65 -71.44 -46.80
N PRO A 153 16.57 -72.38 -46.49
CA PRO A 153 17.07 -73.27 -47.49
C PRO A 153 15.90 -74.14 -47.99
N VAL A 154 15.54 -73.96 -49.27
CA VAL A 154 14.53 -74.74 -50.00
C VAL A 154 15.11 -76.12 -50.34
N SER A 155 15.48 -76.89 -49.33
CA SER A 155 15.76 -78.31 -49.49
C SER A 155 15.08 -79.08 -48.35
N GLN A 156 14.07 -79.87 -48.75
CA GLN A 156 13.26 -80.79 -47.96
C GLN A 156 12.01 -80.20 -47.28
N GLN A 157 10.86 -80.66 -47.76
CA GLN A 157 9.51 -80.32 -47.26
C GLN A 157 9.33 -80.61 -45.76
N GLU A 158 10.07 -81.58 -45.21
CA GLU A 158 10.07 -81.90 -43.78
C GLU A 158 10.69 -80.78 -42.92
N SER A 159 11.79 -80.19 -43.39
CA SER A 159 12.49 -79.07 -42.72
C SER A 159 11.63 -77.81 -42.65
N VAL A 160 10.71 -77.61 -43.60
CA VAL A 160 9.79 -76.46 -43.62
C VAL A 160 8.82 -76.52 -42.44
N SER A 161 8.24 -77.69 -42.15
CA SER A 161 7.28 -77.85 -41.05
C SER A 161 7.94 -77.64 -39.67
N VAL A 162 9.17 -78.13 -39.49
CA VAL A 162 9.95 -77.95 -38.27
C VAL A 162 10.39 -76.50 -38.12
N SER A 163 10.84 -75.87 -39.20
CA SER A 163 11.22 -74.44 -39.20
C SER A 163 10.03 -73.53 -38.92
N GLN A 164 8.85 -73.84 -39.48
CA GLN A 164 7.61 -73.12 -39.17
C GLN A 164 7.20 -73.29 -37.71
N LYS A 165 7.36 -74.49 -37.13
CA LYS A 165 7.13 -74.71 -35.68
C LYS A 165 8.13 -73.94 -34.82
N ILE A 166 9.41 -73.87 -35.21
CA ILE A 166 10.44 -73.08 -34.50
C ILE A 166 10.15 -71.59 -34.59
N LEU A 167 9.74 -71.08 -35.75
CA LEU A 167 9.34 -69.69 -35.94
C LEU A 167 8.09 -69.35 -35.12
N ALA A 168 7.05 -70.19 -35.20
CA ALA A 168 5.84 -70.02 -34.40
C ALA A 168 6.13 -70.07 -32.90
N SER A 169 7.04 -70.96 -32.46
CA SER A 169 7.50 -71.04 -31.07
C SER A 169 8.26 -69.78 -30.64
N ASN A 170 9.18 -69.28 -31.46
CA ASN A 170 9.89 -68.03 -31.19
C ASN A 170 8.95 -66.83 -31.14
N ILE A 171 7.95 -66.77 -32.03
CA ILE A 171 6.93 -65.72 -32.02
C ILE A 171 6.09 -65.81 -30.74
N LYS A 172 5.66 -67.01 -30.34
CA LYS A 172 4.92 -67.22 -29.08
C LYS A 172 5.76 -66.81 -27.86
N TYR A 173 7.02 -67.26 -27.79
CA TYR A 173 7.94 -66.91 -26.71
C TYR A 173 8.16 -65.39 -26.60
N ARG A 174 8.39 -64.73 -27.74
CA ARG A 174 8.54 -63.26 -27.79
C ARG A 174 7.24 -62.55 -27.44
N GLY A 175 6.09 -63.06 -27.89
CA GLY A 175 4.77 -62.53 -27.56
C GLY A 175 4.49 -62.59 -26.06
N VAL A 176 4.79 -63.72 -25.41
CA VAL A 176 4.66 -63.86 -23.95
C VAL A 176 5.56 -62.87 -23.21
N ARG A 177 6.84 -62.74 -23.61
CA ARG A 177 7.75 -61.75 -23.02
C ARG A 177 7.28 -60.31 -23.21
N LEU A 178 6.66 -60.00 -24.34
CA LEU A 178 6.14 -58.66 -24.61
C LEU A 178 4.93 -58.35 -23.73
N ILE A 179 4.03 -59.31 -23.53
CA ILE A 179 2.92 -59.20 -22.57
C ILE A 179 3.47 -58.97 -21.15
N GLU A 180 4.48 -59.75 -20.74
CA GLU A 180 5.12 -59.60 -19.42
C GLU A 180 5.78 -58.21 -19.25
N SER A 181 6.46 -57.72 -20.29
CA SER A 181 7.04 -56.38 -20.27
C SER A 181 5.97 -55.28 -20.23
N MET A 182 4.84 -55.46 -20.91
CA MET A 182 3.71 -54.51 -20.87
C MET A 182 3.04 -54.50 -19.49
N THR A 183 2.86 -55.67 -18.86
CA THR A 183 2.33 -55.73 -17.50
C THR A 183 3.24 -55.03 -16.49
N ASN A 184 4.56 -55.22 -16.62
CA ASN A 184 5.51 -54.52 -15.75
C ASN A 184 5.48 -53.00 -15.98
N PHE A 185 5.41 -52.57 -17.24
CA PHE A 185 5.28 -51.14 -17.56
C PHE A 185 4.00 -50.52 -16.99
N LEU A 186 2.85 -51.22 -17.05
CA LEU A 186 1.61 -50.72 -16.46
C LEU A 186 1.70 -50.57 -14.93
N ASN A 187 2.38 -51.51 -14.26
CA ASN A 187 2.64 -51.40 -12.83
C ASN A 187 3.55 -50.21 -12.52
N ASP A 188 4.64 -50.04 -13.28
CA ASP A 188 5.56 -48.90 -13.12
C ASP A 188 4.85 -47.55 -13.32
N VAL A 189 3.91 -47.48 -14.27
CA VAL A 189 3.11 -46.26 -14.53
C VAL A 189 2.18 -45.95 -13.36
N GLU A 190 1.53 -46.97 -12.77
CA GLU A 190 0.66 -46.74 -11.60
C GLU A 190 1.48 -46.31 -10.38
N ASP A 191 2.65 -46.91 -10.15
CA ASP A 191 3.56 -46.50 -9.09
C ASP A 191 4.02 -45.04 -9.27
N GLN A 192 4.35 -44.65 -10.51
CA GLN A 192 4.68 -43.26 -10.85
C GLN A 192 3.50 -42.32 -10.64
N ARG A 193 2.28 -42.75 -10.96
CA ARG A 193 1.06 -41.95 -10.75
C ARG A 193 0.85 -41.66 -9.26
N VAL A 194 0.96 -42.67 -8.40
CA VAL A 194 0.85 -42.55 -6.94
C VAL A 194 1.93 -41.60 -6.38
N LEU A 195 3.18 -41.74 -6.83
CA LEU A 195 4.27 -40.85 -6.43
C LEU A 195 4.01 -39.40 -6.87
N THR A 196 3.49 -39.22 -8.09
CA THR A 196 3.18 -37.89 -8.64
C THR A 196 2.04 -37.22 -7.87
N ASP A 197 0.96 -37.95 -7.57
CA ASP A 197 -0.14 -37.45 -6.74
C ASP A 197 0.35 -37.02 -5.36
N ARG A 198 1.25 -37.82 -4.74
CA ARG A 198 1.86 -37.47 -3.44
C ARG A 198 2.69 -36.19 -3.51
N ILE A 199 3.48 -36.00 -4.57
CA ILE A 199 4.34 -34.81 -4.74
C ILE A 199 3.49 -33.58 -5.05
N LEU A 200 2.48 -33.68 -5.92
CA LEU A 200 1.61 -32.55 -6.28
C LEU A 200 0.75 -32.08 -5.11
N LEU A 201 0.32 -33.00 -4.23
CA LEU A 201 -0.41 -32.66 -3.00
C LEU A 201 0.50 -32.18 -1.85
N SER A 202 1.82 -32.36 -1.95
CA SER A 202 2.79 -31.94 -0.92
C SER A 202 3.22 -30.46 -0.98
N SER A 203 2.42 -29.60 -1.62
CA SER A 203 2.68 -28.15 -1.69
C SER A 203 2.22 -27.35 -0.47
N SER A 204 1.83 -28.01 0.61
CA SER A 204 1.67 -27.38 1.93
C SER A 204 2.74 -27.93 2.87
N GLN A 205 3.95 -27.35 2.82
CA GLN A 205 4.81 -27.36 4.00
C GLN A 205 4.14 -26.47 5.06
N GLU A 206 3.15 -27.02 5.75
CA GLU A 206 2.77 -26.51 7.06
C GLU A 206 3.57 -27.30 8.11
N GLU A 207 4.11 -26.54 9.06
CA GLU A 207 4.75 -26.89 10.32
C GLU A 207 4.26 -28.22 10.96
N PRO A 208 5.07 -28.87 11.81
CA PRO A 208 4.74 -30.18 12.37
C PRO A 208 3.37 -30.14 13.06
N GLU A 209 2.41 -30.86 12.48
CA GLU A 209 1.20 -31.37 13.11
C GLU A 209 0.58 -30.43 14.16
N ALA A 210 0.12 -29.26 13.71
CA ALA A 210 -0.86 -28.49 14.49
C ALA A 210 -2.13 -29.34 14.57
N ALA A 211 -2.28 -30.10 15.65
CA ALA A 211 -3.49 -30.86 15.92
C ALA A 211 -4.68 -29.88 15.95
N PHE A 212 -5.47 -29.86 14.88
CA PHE A 212 -6.67 -29.04 14.82
C PHE A 212 -7.70 -29.62 15.80
N VAL A 213 -7.84 -28.99 16.96
CA VAL A 213 -8.83 -29.37 17.97
C VAL A 213 -10.13 -28.61 17.73
N ILE A 214 -11.25 -29.33 17.80
CA ILE A 214 -12.59 -28.71 17.72
C ILE A 214 -13.05 -28.40 19.15
N PRO A 215 -13.31 -27.13 19.50
CA PRO A 215 -13.86 -26.79 20.80
C PRO A 215 -15.33 -27.24 20.90
N VAL A 216 -15.68 -27.88 22.01
CA VAL A 216 -17.05 -28.30 22.34
C VAL A 216 -17.39 -27.85 23.75
N VAL A 217 -18.60 -27.33 23.94
CA VAL A 217 -19.11 -26.90 25.24
C VAL A 217 -20.18 -27.88 25.71
N ILE A 218 -20.06 -28.36 26.94
CA ILE A 218 -21.04 -29.24 27.59
C ILE A 218 -21.64 -28.44 28.75
N ALA A 219 -22.96 -28.30 28.78
CA ALA A 219 -23.69 -27.61 29.83
C ALA A 219 -24.61 -28.61 30.53
N GLU A 220 -24.44 -28.75 31.84
CA GLU A 220 -25.33 -29.56 32.67
C GLU A 220 -26.27 -28.63 33.44
N SER A 221 -27.57 -28.88 33.35
CA SER A 221 -28.58 -28.13 34.08
C SER A 221 -29.50 -29.07 34.85
N SER A 222 -29.78 -28.74 36.11
CA SER A 222 -30.80 -29.45 36.91
C SER A 222 -32.04 -28.56 36.99
N SER A 223 -32.99 -28.79 36.08
CA SER A 223 -34.20 -27.98 35.98
C SER A 223 -35.38 -28.51 36.79
N ASP A 224 -35.22 -29.65 37.48
CA ASP A 224 -36.33 -30.35 38.13
C ASP A 224 -36.11 -30.61 39.63
N LYS A 225 -37.20 -30.53 40.41
CA LYS A 225 -37.19 -30.76 41.88
C LYS A 225 -36.76 -32.16 42.28
N PHE A 226 -36.68 -33.08 41.31
CA PHE A 226 -36.28 -34.47 41.45
C PHE A 226 -34.78 -34.72 41.15
N GLY A 227 -34.00 -33.69 40.84
CA GLY A 227 -32.54 -33.82 40.70
C GLY A 227 -32.07 -34.51 39.40
N ASN A 228 -32.94 -34.61 38.39
CA ASN A 228 -32.54 -35.12 37.08
C ASN A 228 -31.62 -34.12 36.38
N ARG A 229 -30.47 -34.62 35.92
CA ARG A 229 -29.42 -33.86 35.24
C ARG A 229 -29.70 -33.85 33.73
N GLN A 230 -29.78 -32.67 33.13
CA GLN A 230 -29.89 -32.51 31.67
C GLN A 230 -28.57 -32.02 31.11
N GLU A 231 -27.93 -32.82 30.26
CA GLU A 231 -26.69 -32.49 29.55
C GLU A 231 -27.00 -31.98 28.14
N ASN A 232 -26.55 -30.76 27.83
CA ASN A 232 -26.66 -30.15 26.52
C ASN A 232 -25.27 -29.93 25.92
N ILE A 233 -25.04 -30.44 24.70
CA ILE A 233 -23.76 -30.33 23.99
C ILE A 233 -23.88 -29.28 22.88
N TYR A 234 -23.02 -28.26 22.92
CA TYR A 234 -22.94 -27.18 21.94
C TYR A 234 -21.66 -27.29 21.12
N VAL A 235 -21.81 -27.43 19.80
CA VAL A 235 -20.71 -27.48 18.82
C VAL A 235 -20.80 -26.26 17.92
N ASN A 236 -19.65 -25.72 17.50
CA ASN A 236 -19.62 -24.56 16.61
C ASN A 236 -20.31 -24.84 15.26
N THR A 237 -21.35 -24.06 14.95
CA THR A 237 -22.18 -24.22 13.77
C THR A 237 -21.66 -23.48 12.52
N SER A 238 -20.70 -22.56 12.65
CA SER A 238 -20.27 -21.73 11.51
C SER A 238 -19.30 -22.44 10.56
N CYS A 239 -18.55 -23.44 11.05
CA CYS A 239 -17.49 -24.08 10.27
C CYS A 239 -17.70 -25.59 10.03
N ILE A 240 -18.72 -26.21 10.64
CA ILE A 240 -18.89 -27.68 10.68
C ILE A 240 -20.26 -28.06 10.09
N GLY A 241 -20.28 -28.99 9.14
CA GLY A 241 -21.53 -29.51 8.55
C GLY A 241 -22.35 -30.35 9.51
N LYS A 242 -23.68 -30.36 9.34
CA LYS A 242 -24.66 -31.16 10.12
C LYS A 242 -24.27 -32.63 10.39
N PRO A 243 -23.74 -33.42 9.42
CA PRO A 243 -23.39 -34.83 9.71
C PRO A 243 -22.25 -34.96 10.72
N VAL A 244 -21.27 -34.06 10.69
CA VAL A 244 -20.12 -34.06 11.61
C VAL A 244 -20.56 -33.61 13.01
N GLN A 245 -21.48 -32.66 13.09
CA GLN A 245 -22.09 -32.25 14.37
C GLN A 245 -22.81 -33.43 15.06
N ASN A 246 -23.57 -34.22 14.32
CA ASN A 246 -24.24 -35.41 14.84
C ASN A 246 -23.24 -36.49 15.28
N MET A 247 -22.13 -36.63 14.58
CA MET A 247 -21.07 -37.57 14.96
C MET A 247 -20.39 -37.14 16.27
N ILE A 248 -20.05 -35.86 16.42
CA ILE A 248 -19.42 -35.31 17.61
C ILE A 248 -20.35 -35.44 18.83
N THR A 249 -21.62 -35.08 18.69
CA THR A 249 -22.62 -35.19 19.77
C THR A 249 -22.81 -36.64 20.23
N ASN A 250 -22.83 -37.61 19.30
CA ASN A 250 -22.91 -39.02 19.64
C ASN A 250 -21.65 -39.55 20.35
N VAL A 251 -20.45 -39.14 19.92
CA VAL A 251 -19.20 -39.59 20.54
C VAL A 251 -19.06 -39.02 21.96
N ILE A 252 -19.35 -37.74 22.13
CA ILE A 252 -19.24 -37.05 23.43
C ILE A 252 -20.34 -37.52 24.39
N GLY A 253 -21.57 -37.71 23.92
CA GLY A 253 -22.66 -38.24 24.75
C GLY A 253 -22.39 -39.65 25.30
N ASN A 254 -21.57 -40.44 24.61
CA ASN A 254 -21.16 -41.78 25.06
C ASN A 254 -19.92 -41.77 25.96
N ALA A 255 -19.15 -40.69 26.00
CA ALA A 255 -17.86 -40.64 26.69
C ALA A 255 -17.98 -40.46 28.22
N GLY A 256 -19.13 -39.98 28.72
CA GLY A 256 -19.42 -39.86 30.16
C GLY A 256 -18.43 -38.97 30.91
N PHE A 257 -18.68 -37.66 30.94
CA PHE A 257 -17.80 -36.71 31.63
C PHE A 257 -18.28 -36.48 33.08
N GLU A 258 -17.40 -36.65 34.06
CA GLU A 258 -17.67 -36.30 35.45
C GLU A 258 -17.02 -34.97 35.83
N TRP A 259 -17.77 -34.06 36.45
CA TRP A 259 -17.25 -32.80 36.99
C TRP A 259 -16.23 -33.05 38.09
N GLN A 260 -15.04 -32.47 37.95
CA GLN A 260 -14.02 -32.51 39.00
C GLN A 260 -14.06 -31.22 39.84
N THR A 261 -14.10 -31.35 41.17
CA THR A 261 -14.01 -30.21 42.11
C THR A 261 -12.55 -29.80 42.39
N PRO A 262 -12.32 -28.52 42.71
CA PRO A 262 -12.27 -27.37 41.80
C PRO A 262 -10.88 -27.26 41.12
N SER A 263 -10.86 -27.32 39.79
CA SER A 263 -9.69 -26.93 38.99
C SER A 263 -9.65 -25.41 38.86
N GLU A 264 -8.47 -24.80 38.90
CA GLU A 264 -8.29 -23.35 38.74
C GLU A 264 -8.99 -22.87 37.47
N ALA A 265 -9.93 -21.92 37.62
CA ALA A 265 -10.70 -21.37 36.53
C ALA A 265 -9.76 -20.75 35.48
N ASP A 266 -9.82 -21.24 34.23
CA ASP A 266 -8.91 -20.80 33.18
C ASP A 266 -9.08 -19.28 32.96
N ALA A 267 -8.01 -18.51 33.18
CA ALA A 267 -8.03 -17.05 33.17
C ALA A 267 -8.39 -16.49 31.79
N ASP A 268 -8.07 -17.24 30.73
CA ASP A 268 -8.32 -16.84 29.34
C ASP A 268 -9.81 -16.81 29.02
N VAL A 269 -10.57 -17.80 29.51
CA VAL A 269 -12.03 -17.87 29.31
C VAL A 269 -12.73 -16.73 30.05
N ASN A 270 -12.28 -16.42 31.27
CA ASN A 270 -12.78 -15.27 32.04
C ASN A 270 -12.56 -13.96 31.27
N ASN A 271 -11.35 -13.73 30.78
CA ASN A 271 -10.98 -12.49 30.09
C ASN A 271 -11.77 -12.32 28.77
N GLU A 272 -11.92 -13.39 27.99
CA GLU A 272 -12.71 -13.40 26.76
C GLU A 272 -14.19 -13.12 27.02
N PHE A 273 -14.77 -13.75 28.05
CA PHE A 273 -16.17 -13.51 28.41
C PHE A 273 -16.44 -12.05 28.79
N PHE A 274 -15.58 -11.45 29.63
CA PHE A 274 -15.73 -10.04 29.99
C PHE A 274 -15.49 -9.09 28.80
N ARG A 275 -14.63 -9.46 27.84
CA ARG A 275 -14.46 -8.72 26.58
C ARG A 275 -15.74 -8.77 25.74
N TYR A 276 -16.36 -9.93 25.58
CA TYR A 276 -17.62 -10.03 24.85
C TYR A 276 -18.78 -9.30 25.56
N LEU A 277 -18.81 -9.31 26.90
CA LEU A 277 -19.79 -8.54 27.66
C LEU A 277 -19.61 -7.02 27.49
N SER A 278 -18.36 -6.53 27.48
CA SER A 278 -18.09 -5.10 27.25
C SER A 278 -18.52 -4.67 25.85
N ASP A 279 -18.22 -5.50 24.85
CA ASP A 279 -18.46 -5.19 23.44
C ASP A 279 -19.93 -5.34 23.01
N SER A 280 -20.75 -6.06 23.78
CA SER A 280 -22.18 -6.23 23.49
C SER A 280 -23.00 -4.96 23.75
N ASP A 281 -24.01 -4.68 22.91
CA ASP A 281 -24.89 -3.50 23.01
C ASP A 281 -26.09 -3.71 23.98
N ILE A 282 -25.90 -4.56 25.00
CA ILE A 282 -26.97 -5.00 25.92
C ILE A 282 -27.09 -4.01 27.10
N PRO A 283 -28.31 -3.77 27.66
CA PRO A 283 -28.48 -2.88 28.82
C PRO A 283 -27.60 -3.24 30.02
N GLN A 284 -27.05 -2.21 30.69
CA GLN A 284 -26.07 -2.37 31.79
C GLN A 284 -26.55 -3.31 32.91
N ARG A 285 -27.84 -3.25 33.27
CA ARG A 285 -28.44 -4.13 34.28
C ARG A 285 -28.32 -5.62 33.91
N VAL A 286 -28.44 -5.96 32.63
CA VAL A 286 -28.32 -7.33 32.14
C VAL A 286 -26.85 -7.75 32.12
N LYS A 287 -25.93 -6.84 31.79
CA LYS A 287 -24.48 -7.10 31.90
C LYS A 287 -24.07 -7.43 33.34
N ASP A 288 -24.57 -6.67 34.32
CA ASP A 288 -24.29 -6.91 35.74
C ASP A 288 -24.87 -8.25 36.22
N MET A 289 -26.06 -8.63 35.74
CA MET A 289 -26.68 -9.93 36.03
C MET A 289 -25.94 -11.10 35.37
N MET A 290 -25.47 -10.94 34.13
CA MET A 290 -24.65 -11.95 33.45
C MET A 290 -23.31 -12.14 34.17
N ALA A 291 -22.70 -11.04 34.63
CA ALA A 291 -21.46 -11.09 35.41
C ALA A 291 -21.67 -11.79 36.77
N SER A 292 -22.81 -11.59 37.44
CA SER A 292 -23.11 -12.30 38.69
C SER A 292 -23.34 -13.80 38.44
N MET A 293 -24.13 -14.16 37.44
CA MET A 293 -24.40 -15.56 37.08
C MET A 293 -23.15 -16.31 36.66
N PHE A 294 -22.23 -15.65 35.94
CA PHE A 294 -20.99 -16.31 35.51
C PHE A 294 -20.02 -16.56 36.68
N ARG A 295 -19.99 -15.70 37.69
CA ARG A 295 -19.18 -15.92 38.91
C ARG A 295 -19.77 -16.99 39.83
N GLU A 296 -21.08 -17.15 39.84
CA GLU A 296 -21.77 -18.14 40.68
C GLU A 296 -21.70 -19.56 40.08
N ASN A 297 -21.51 -19.67 38.77
CA ASN A 297 -21.42 -20.96 38.08
C ASN A 297 -19.97 -21.43 37.97
N ASN A 298 -19.74 -22.72 38.26
CA ASN A 298 -18.45 -23.35 38.05
C ASN A 298 -18.32 -23.80 36.59
N TYR A 299 -17.15 -23.58 35.99
CA TYR A 299 -16.80 -24.10 34.67
C TYR A 299 -15.45 -24.84 34.75
N GLN A 300 -15.25 -25.83 33.88
CA GLN A 300 -14.04 -26.65 33.82
C GLN A 300 -13.55 -26.71 32.38
N THR A 301 -12.24 -26.50 32.18
CA THR A 301 -11.60 -26.62 30.86
C THR A 301 -10.80 -27.92 30.81
N ILE A 302 -11.17 -28.83 29.91
CA ILE A 302 -10.42 -30.07 29.67
C ILE A 302 -9.52 -29.86 28.45
N LYS A 303 -8.21 -29.77 28.67
CA LYS A 303 -7.21 -29.72 27.58
C LYS A 303 -6.83 -31.16 27.21
N SER A 304 -6.78 -31.48 25.91
CA SER A 304 -6.70 -32.83 25.34
C SER A 304 -5.41 -33.62 25.63
N VAL A 305 -4.61 -33.25 26.63
CA VAL A 305 -3.41 -33.99 27.04
C VAL A 305 -3.78 -35.20 27.94
N GLN A 306 -5.05 -35.32 28.35
CA GLN A 306 -5.56 -36.37 29.25
C GLN A 306 -6.68 -37.24 28.65
N LEU A 307 -6.86 -37.22 27.32
CA LEU A 307 -7.75 -38.13 26.57
C LEU A 307 -6.94 -39.01 25.62
#